data_AF-A0AAD1WT92-F1
#
_entry.id   AF-A0AAD1WT92-F1
#
_cell.length_a   1.000
_cell.length_b   1.000
_cell.length_c   1.000
_cell.angle_alpha   90.00
_cell.angle_beta   90.00
_cell.angle_gamma   90.00
#
_symmetry.space_group_name_H-M   'P 1'
#
loop_
_entity.id
_entity.type
_entity.pdbx_description
1 polymer ?
#
loop_
_entity_poly.entity_id
_entity_poly.type
_entity_poly.pdbx_seq_one_letter_code
_entity_poly.pdbx_strand_id
1 'polypeptide(L)'
;MSASWWRDTTVTTENLVELQKEAIDEQISFEEEEISEKQLSSMKLEEACQMWVNLQTFLQQHHPDKALAQRLVNSFDTDMSPFRGMLKRHQGKQTMEWFLQKPPRHEEEPACVSDAQLPYTSSSSN
;
A
#
# COMPACT_ATOMS: atom_id res chain seq x y z
N MET A 1 -6.90 -2.69 -42.05
CA MET A 1 -5.84 -2.04 -41.25
C MET A 1 -5.74 -2.81 -39.94
N SER A 2 -4.63 -3.52 -39.77
CA SER A 2 -4.35 -4.39 -38.62
C SER A 2 -4.01 -3.59 -37.38
N ALA A 3 -4.35 -4.14 -36.22
CA ALA A 3 -3.76 -3.78 -34.93
C ALA A 3 -3.99 -4.93 -33.95
N SER A 4 -3.24 -6.03 -34.12
CA SER A 4 -3.11 -7.08 -33.11
C SER A 4 -2.06 -6.63 -32.08
N TRP A 5 -2.49 -6.03 -30.97
CA TRP A 5 -1.60 -5.53 -29.90
C TRP A 5 -1.60 -6.41 -28.63
N TRP A 6 -2.03 -7.67 -28.72
CA TRP A 6 -2.02 -8.60 -27.57
C TRP A 6 -0.94 -9.67 -27.63
N ARG A 7 -0.06 -9.65 -28.64
CA ARG A 7 1.14 -10.50 -28.63
C ARG A 7 2.34 -9.64 -28.21
N ASP A 8 2.57 -9.59 -26.91
CA ASP A 8 3.85 -9.96 -26.30
C ASP A 8 3.84 -9.55 -24.83
N THR A 9 3.32 -10.44 -24.00
CA THR A 9 3.76 -10.57 -22.60
C THR A 9 3.73 -12.05 -22.29
N THR A 10 4.52 -12.83 -23.05
CA THR A 10 4.88 -14.18 -22.63
C THR A 10 5.77 -14.01 -21.40
N VAL A 11 5.15 -13.95 -20.22
CA VAL A 11 5.85 -14.06 -18.94
C VAL A 11 6.48 -15.45 -18.93
N THR A 12 7.77 -15.51 -19.27
CA THR A 12 8.55 -16.74 -19.21
C THR A 12 8.69 -17.16 -17.75
N THR A 13 8.74 -18.46 -17.48
CA THR A 13 8.88 -19.01 -16.11
C THR A 13 10.10 -18.47 -15.37
N GLU A 14 11.16 -18.11 -16.10
CA GLU A 14 12.36 -17.45 -15.55
C GLU A 14 12.06 -16.05 -15.00
N ASN A 15 11.25 -15.25 -15.71
CA ASN A 15 10.84 -13.91 -15.26
C ASN A 15 9.93 -13.98 -14.02
N LEU A 16 9.07 -15.01 -13.94
CA LEU A 16 8.24 -15.26 -12.77
C LEU A 16 9.08 -15.61 -11.53
N VAL A 17 10.13 -16.44 -11.71
CA VAL A 17 11.04 -16.83 -10.63
C VAL A 17 11.89 -15.66 -10.15
N GLU A 18 12.36 -14.81 -11.07
CA GLU A 18 13.07 -13.57 -10.72
C GLU A 18 12.17 -12.61 -9.93
N LEU A 19 10.92 -12.40 -10.37
CA LEU A 19 9.94 -11.57 -9.65
C LEU A 19 9.59 -12.13 -8.28
N GLN A 20 9.45 -13.46 -8.15
CA GLN A 20 9.23 -14.09 -6.85
C GLN A 20 10.44 -13.96 -5.94
N LYS A 21 11.65 -14.10 -6.49
CA LYS A 21 12.88 -13.95 -5.71
C LYS A 21 13.06 -12.52 -5.23
N GLU A 22 12.78 -11.53 -6.08
CA GLU A 22 12.79 -10.12 -5.70
C GLU A 22 11.76 -9.84 -4.60
N ALA A 23 10.54 -10.38 -4.73
CA ALA A 23 9.52 -10.26 -3.69
C ALA A 23 9.93 -10.94 -2.37
N ILE A 24 10.59 -12.10 -2.43
CA ILE A 24 11.08 -12.83 -1.25
C ILE A 24 12.25 -12.08 -0.60
N ASP A 25 13.20 -11.57 -1.39
CA ASP A 25 14.33 -10.78 -0.88
C ASP A 25 13.83 -9.46 -0.25
N GLU A 26 12.85 -8.81 -0.86
CA GLU A 26 12.13 -7.68 -0.25
C GLU A 26 11.44 -8.08 1.05
N GLN A 27 10.82 -9.26 1.11
CA GLN A 27 10.10 -9.74 2.29
C GLN A 27 11.04 -10.18 3.44
N ILE A 28 12.21 -10.75 3.13
CA ILE A 28 13.23 -11.10 4.12
C ILE A 28 13.89 -9.83 4.66
N SER A 29 14.23 -8.89 3.79
CA SER A 29 14.68 -7.54 4.18
C SER A 29 13.65 -6.85 5.07
N PHE A 30 12.37 -6.99 4.73
CA PHE A 30 11.24 -6.45 5.49
C PHE A 30 11.09 -7.06 6.89
N GLU A 31 11.24 -8.37 7.05
CA GLU A 31 11.18 -9.04 8.36
C GLU A 31 12.38 -8.69 9.25
N GLU A 32 13.58 -8.60 8.69
CA GLU A 32 14.79 -8.26 9.42
C GLU A 32 14.76 -6.80 9.94
N GLU A 33 14.19 -5.88 9.15
CA GLU A 33 14.00 -4.47 9.53
C GLU A 33 12.82 -4.29 10.53
N GLU A 34 11.74 -5.07 10.41
CA GLU A 34 10.58 -5.06 11.33
C GLU A 34 10.95 -5.40 12.78
N ILE A 35 11.95 -6.26 12.98
CA ILE A 35 12.48 -6.59 14.31
C ILE A 35 13.15 -5.36 14.95
N SER A 36 13.74 -4.47 14.13
CA SER A 36 14.34 -3.20 14.54
C SER A 36 13.28 -2.08 14.72
N GLU A 37 12.28 -2.01 13.85
CA GLU A 37 11.22 -1.00 13.85
C GLU A 37 10.23 -1.07 15.00
N LYS A 38 10.11 -2.21 15.68
CA LYS A 38 9.24 -2.38 16.84
C LYS A 38 9.45 -1.32 17.94
N GLN A 39 10.54 -0.54 17.86
CA GLN A 39 10.93 0.55 18.76
C GLN A 39 10.48 1.96 18.31
N LEU A 40 10.21 2.21 17.02
CA LEU A 40 9.96 3.57 16.50
C LEU A 40 8.54 3.73 15.97
N SER A 41 7.74 4.57 16.64
CA SER A 41 6.39 4.93 16.18
C SER A 41 6.44 5.72 14.86
N SER A 42 5.47 5.49 13.96
CA SER A 42 5.31 6.24 12.69
C SER A 42 5.39 7.76 12.88
N MET A 43 4.76 8.30 13.92
CA MET A 43 4.79 9.74 14.24
C MET A 43 6.21 10.30 14.45
N LYS A 44 7.09 9.54 15.12
CA LYS A 44 8.48 9.95 15.35
C LYS A 44 9.32 9.90 14.07
N LEU A 45 9.04 8.93 13.19
CA LEU A 45 9.69 8.83 11.87
C LEU A 45 9.27 9.99 10.97
N GLU A 46 7.99 10.34 10.98
CA GLU A 46 7.45 11.49 10.27
C GLU A 46 8.10 12.79 10.76
N GLU A 47 8.17 12.99 12.07
CA GLU A 47 8.83 14.16 12.68
C GLU A 47 10.30 14.27 12.27
N ALA A 48 11.06 13.16 12.33
CA ALA A 48 12.46 13.14 11.91
C ALA A 48 12.63 13.48 10.42
N CYS A 49 11.79 12.89 9.55
CA CYS A 49 11.80 13.21 8.13
C CYS A 49 11.45 14.68 7.86
N GLN A 50 10.48 15.23 8.59
CA GLN A 50 10.06 16.62 8.44
C GLN A 50 11.13 17.60 8.93
N MET A 51 11.79 17.32 10.06
CA MET A 51 12.92 18.12 10.55
C MET A 51 14.04 18.19 9.52
N TRP A 52 14.33 17.08 8.85
CA TRP A 52 15.33 17.06 7.78
C TRP A 52 14.94 17.95 6.61
N VAL A 53 13.70 17.89 6.12
CA VAL A 53 13.20 18.76 5.04
C VAL A 53 13.31 20.24 5.42
N ASN A 54 12.99 20.58 6.67
CA ASN A 54 13.12 21.95 7.17
C ASN A 54 14.60 22.39 7.20
N LEU A 55 15.51 21.51 7.61
CA LEU A 55 16.95 21.78 7.65
C LEU A 55 17.54 21.93 6.24
N GLN A 56 17.13 21.10 5.27
CA GLN A 56 17.51 21.24 3.87
C GLN A 56 17.14 22.62 3.34
N THR A 57 15.91 23.05 3.60
CA THR A 57 15.39 24.37 3.20
C THR A 57 16.21 25.49 3.84
N PHE A 58 16.50 25.38 5.13
CA PHE A 58 17.29 26.35 5.86
C PHE A 58 18.73 26.47 5.31
N LEU A 59 19.39 25.34 5.07
CA LEU A 59 20.75 25.32 4.50
C LEU A 59 20.77 25.93 3.09
N GLN A 60 19.79 25.60 2.25
CA GLN A 60 19.70 26.13 0.90
C GLN A 60 19.51 27.66 0.90
N GLN A 61 18.72 28.19 1.83
CA GLN A 61 18.45 29.63 1.93
C GLN A 61 19.60 30.39 2.57
N HIS A 62 20.09 29.93 3.73
CA HIS A 62 20.92 30.74 4.61
C HIS A 62 22.41 30.39 4.60
N HIS A 63 22.81 29.22 4.09
CA HIS A 63 24.22 28.85 4.14
C HIS A 63 25.05 29.74 3.19
N PRO A 64 26.17 30.33 3.69
CA PRO A 64 27.00 31.24 2.90
C PRO A 64 27.75 30.53 1.76
N ASP A 65 28.14 29.26 1.98
CA ASP A 65 28.73 28.40 0.96
C ASP A 65 27.67 27.45 0.39
N LYS A 66 27.16 27.75 -0.80
CA LYS A 66 26.12 26.93 -1.45
C LYS A 66 26.63 25.54 -1.85
N ALA A 67 27.92 25.41 -2.15
CA ALA A 67 28.49 24.12 -2.53
C ALA A 67 28.59 23.19 -1.31
N LEU A 68 29.01 23.72 -0.15
CA LEU A 68 29.03 22.95 1.09
C LEU A 68 27.61 22.57 1.54
N ALA A 69 26.64 23.49 1.41
CA ALA A 69 25.24 23.20 1.70
C ALA A 69 24.70 22.04 0.85
N GLN A 70 24.95 22.06 -0.47
CA GLN A 70 24.52 20.98 -1.35
C GLN A 70 25.17 19.64 -0.98
N ARG A 71 26.44 19.64 -0.59
CA ARG A 71 27.15 18.42 -0.18
C ARG A 71 26.56 17.83 1.10
N LEU A 72 26.25 18.66 2.10
CA LEU A 72 25.58 18.25 3.33
C LEU A 72 24.18 17.69 3.05
N VAL A 73 23.42 18.36 2.19
CA VAL A 73 22.10 17.88 1.76
C VAL A 73 22.22 16.51 1.11
N ASN A 74 23.15 16.32 0.19
CA ASN A 74 23.32 15.05 -0.52
C ASN A 74 23.78 13.91 0.40
N SER A 75 24.69 14.19 1.35
CA SER A 75 25.18 13.15 2.27
C SER A 75 24.05 12.68 3.19
N PHE A 76 23.36 13.62 3.83
CA PHE A 76 22.29 13.28 4.77
C PHE A 76 21.02 12.78 4.08
N ASP A 77 20.75 13.10 2.81
CA ASP A 77 19.62 12.50 2.09
C ASP A 77 19.81 10.98 1.91
N THR A 78 21.06 10.53 1.75
CA THR A 78 21.41 9.11 1.75
C THR A 78 21.17 8.49 3.13
N ASP A 79 21.61 9.17 4.19
CA ASP A 79 21.44 8.70 5.59
C ASP A 79 19.97 8.71 6.04
N MET A 80 19.12 9.55 5.43
CA MET A 80 17.68 9.63 5.70
C MET A 80 16.85 8.62 4.90
N SER A 81 17.44 7.97 3.90
CA SER A 81 16.76 6.97 3.06
C SER A 81 16.13 5.83 3.87
N PRO A 82 16.81 5.22 4.86
CA PRO A 82 16.22 4.16 5.69
C PRO A 82 14.98 4.64 6.48
N PHE A 83 15.03 5.85 7.03
CA PHE A 83 13.90 6.43 7.77
C PHE A 83 12.67 6.66 6.88
N ARG A 84 12.88 7.09 5.63
CA ARG A 84 11.80 7.20 4.64
C ARG A 84 11.26 5.82 4.23
N GLY A 85 12.13 4.82 4.15
CA GLY A 85 11.77 3.42 3.94
C GLY A 85 10.84 2.90 5.04
N MET A 86 11.24 3.05 6.31
CA MET A 86 10.42 2.71 7.47
C MET A 86 9.06 3.42 7.45
N LEU A 87 9.04 4.72 7.16
CA LEU A 87 7.80 5.50 7.11
C LEU A 87 6.85 5.00 6.00
N LYS A 88 7.36 4.74 4.79
CA LYS A 88 6.56 4.19 3.69
C LYS A 88 5.99 2.82 4.03
N ARG A 89 6.77 1.97 4.70
CA ARG A 89 6.31 0.64 5.13
C ARG A 89 5.22 0.72 6.18
N HIS A 90 5.32 1.62 7.16
CA HIS A 90 4.22 1.89 8.11
C HIS A 90 2.93 2.35 7.40
N GLN A 91 3.04 3.26 6.43
CA GLN A 91 1.88 3.72 5.65
C GLN A 91 1.27 2.60 4.79
N GLY A 92 2.11 1.73 4.21
CA GLY A 92 1.68 0.55 3.45
C GLY A 92 0.94 -0.46 4.32
N LYS A 93 1.47 -0.79 5.50
CA LYS A 93 0.82 -1.67 6.50
C LYS A 93 -0.56 -1.13 6.89
N GLN A 94 -0.66 0.15 7.25
CA GLN A 94 -1.93 0.79 7.62
C GLN A 94 -2.95 0.76 6.47
N THR A 95 -2.51 1.02 5.24
CA THR A 95 -3.37 1.01 4.06
C THR A 95 -3.89 -0.41 3.80
N MET A 96 -3.03 -1.42 3.87
CA MET A 96 -3.42 -2.82 3.70
C MET A 96 -4.43 -3.26 4.76
N GLU A 97 -4.17 -2.96 6.04
CA GLU A 97 -5.11 -3.26 7.13
C GLU A 97 -6.48 -2.61 6.90
N TRP A 98 -6.50 -1.35 6.47
CA TRP A 98 -7.75 -0.65 6.12
C TRP A 98 -8.50 -1.35 4.97
N PHE A 99 -7.80 -1.81 3.94
CA PHE A 99 -8.43 -2.55 2.83
C PHE A 99 -9.03 -3.88 3.27
N LEU A 100 -8.33 -4.63 4.12
CA LEU A 100 -8.78 -5.93 4.63
C LEU A 100 -9.93 -5.82 5.64
N GLN A 101 -10.05 -4.68 6.33
CA GLN A 101 -11.15 -4.40 7.26
C GLN A 101 -12.45 -4.00 6.55
N LYS A 102 -12.46 -3.77 5.24
CA LYS A 102 -13.71 -3.49 4.51
C LYS A 102 -14.55 -4.76 4.42
N PRO A 103 -15.76 -4.80 5.02
CA PRO A 103 -16.65 -5.93 4.85
C PRO A 103 -17.01 -6.09 3.36
N PRO A 104 -17.15 -7.33 2.85
CA PRO A 104 -17.64 -7.55 1.51
C PRO A 104 -18.98 -6.83 1.37
N ARG A 105 -19.17 -6.09 0.27
CA ARG A 105 -20.47 -5.50 -0.04
C ARG A 105 -21.48 -6.65 -0.01
N HIS A 106 -22.43 -6.57 0.93
CA HIS A 106 -23.56 -7.46 0.99
C HIS A 106 -24.28 -7.33 -0.36
N GLU A 107 -24.23 -8.36 -1.19
CA GLU A 107 -25.21 -8.52 -2.27
C GLU A 107 -26.55 -8.67 -1.55
N GLU A 108 -27.35 -7.62 -1.52
CA GLU A 108 -28.76 -7.77 -1.21
C GLU A 108 -29.36 -8.58 -2.36
N GLU A 109 -29.46 -9.90 -2.16
CA GLU A 109 -30.39 -10.75 -2.88
C GLU A 109 -31.78 -10.48 -2.25
N PRO A 110 -32.71 -9.78 -2.92
CA PRO A 110 -34.07 -9.71 -2.40
C PRO A 110 -34.76 -11.03 -2.69
N ALA A 111 -34.76 -11.86 -1.65
CA ALA A 111 -35.75 -12.85 -1.26
C ALA A 111 -36.81 -13.24 -2.31
N CYS A 112 -36.80 -14.52 -2.66
CA CYS A 112 -37.94 -15.23 -3.24
C CYS A 112 -39.19 -15.00 -2.38
N VAL A 113 -40.09 -14.13 -2.84
CA VAL A 113 -41.40 -13.90 -2.20
C VAL A 113 -42.26 -15.14 -2.45
N SER A 114 -42.34 -15.98 -1.43
CA SER A 114 -43.21 -17.14 -1.37
C SER A 114 -44.58 -16.71 -0.86
N ASP A 115 -45.47 -16.22 -1.74
CA ASP A 115 -46.89 -16.04 -1.39
C ASP A 115 -47.71 -17.20 -1.94
N ALA A 116 -47.79 -18.25 -1.12
CA ALA A 116 -48.85 -19.23 -1.20
C ALA A 116 -50.09 -18.65 -0.51
N GLN A 117 -51.08 -18.20 -1.28
CA GLN A 117 -52.44 -18.06 -0.76
C GLN A 117 -53.48 -18.34 -1.86
N LEU A 118 -53.86 -19.61 -1.98
CA LEU A 118 -55.10 -20.01 -2.64
C LEU A 118 -56.25 -19.90 -1.61
N PRO A 119 -57.30 -19.11 -1.85
CA PRO A 119 -58.54 -19.28 -1.11
C PRO A 119 -59.31 -20.47 -1.69
N TYR A 120 -59.34 -21.56 -0.91
CA TYR A 120 -60.36 -22.59 -0.99
C TYR A 120 -61.75 -21.93 -0.96
N THR A 121 -62.55 -22.13 -2.01
CA THR A 121 -64.01 -22.09 -1.89
C THR A 121 -64.53 -23.50 -2.09
N SER A 122 -65.06 -24.06 -1.01
CA SER A 122 -65.95 -25.23 -1.02
C SER A 122 -67.10 -24.83 -0.12
N SER A 123 -68.31 -24.68 -0.63
CA SER A 123 -69.36 -25.72 -0.61
C SER A 123 -70.68 -24.94 -0.65
N SER A 124 -71.85 -25.42 -1.05
CA SER A 124 -72.39 -26.67 -1.58
C SER A 124 -73.85 -26.35 -1.94
N SER A 125 -74.46 -27.15 -2.82
CA SER A 125 -75.89 -27.11 -3.14
C SER A 125 -76.81 -27.17 -1.91
N ASN A 126 -77.93 -26.46 -2.01
CA ASN A 126 -79.28 -27.03 -1.89
C ASN A 126 -80.29 -26.13 -2.60
#